data_AF-A0AAJ0H7W9-F1
#
_entry.id   AF-A0AAJ0H7W9-F1
#
_cell.length_a   1.000
_cell.length_b   1.000
_cell.length_c   1.000
_cell.angle_alpha   90.00
_cell.angle_beta   90.00
_cell.angle_gamma   90.00
#
_symmetry.space_group_name_H-M   'P 1'
#
loop_
_entity.id
_entity.type
_entity.pdbx_description
1 polymer ?
#
loop_
_entity_poly.entity_id
_entity_poly.type
_entity_poly.pdbx_seq_one_letter_code
_entity_poly.pdbx_strand_id
1 'polypeptide(L)'
;MVLLTFFPIGLLFASQAAASPAPRNHQIQDLSVTALQSRNCSATTFSNITGLILTEYQIDTVEVASNGSQSQTQTIATFGVLNPGTGDTYRLDRILISAGGGTWSVCRASETPLPSTLERCQYLIERGQQSGRLGFRFQWLCDGANPSKPLLFDATVIATLPFEVCVDREGEGGVSLSCGMSQTEVDLPFANISWEEAPAGN
;
A
#
# COMPACT_ATOMS: atom_id res chain seq x y z
N MET A 1 2.88 -51.49 10.50
CA MET A 1 1.40 -51.56 10.44
C MET A 1 0.90 -51.65 11.86
N VAL A 2 0.52 -50.51 12.45
CA VAL A 2 -0.06 -50.46 13.80
C VAL A 2 -1.31 -49.61 13.69
N LEU A 3 -2.43 -50.28 13.95
CA LEU A 3 -3.79 -49.80 13.91
C LEU A 3 -4.12 -49.27 15.32
N LEU A 4 -4.49 -48.00 15.45
CA LEU A 4 -5.06 -47.47 16.70
C LEU A 4 -6.34 -46.69 16.41
N THR A 5 -7.32 -47.03 17.24
CA THR A 5 -8.76 -46.90 17.07
C THR A 5 -9.32 -45.61 17.66
N PHE A 6 -10.45 -45.21 17.08
CA PHE A 6 -11.39 -44.16 17.47
C PHE A 6 -11.85 -44.18 18.94
N PHE A 7 -12.13 -42.99 19.49
CA PHE A 7 -13.29 -42.71 20.34
C PHE A 7 -13.76 -41.24 20.18
N PRO A 8 -15.08 -40.98 19.99
CA PRO A 8 -15.63 -39.63 19.95
C PRO A 8 -16.20 -39.23 21.32
N ILE A 9 -15.84 -38.04 21.82
CA ILE A 9 -16.52 -37.42 22.96
C ILE A 9 -17.41 -36.31 22.42
N GLY A 10 -18.72 -36.56 22.47
CA GLY A 10 -19.73 -35.54 22.29
C GLY A 10 -19.82 -34.65 23.53
N LEU A 11 -19.99 -33.35 23.30
CA LEU A 11 -20.45 -32.40 24.31
C LEU A 11 -21.56 -31.55 23.68
N LEU A 12 -22.79 -31.89 24.07
CA LEU A 12 -23.95 -31.03 23.99
C LEU A 12 -23.73 -29.85 24.96
N PHE A 13 -23.84 -28.62 24.47
CA PHE A 13 -24.15 -27.48 25.32
C PHE A 13 -25.36 -26.71 24.81
N ALA A 14 -26.14 -26.32 25.81
CA ALA A 14 -27.51 -25.89 25.73
C ALA A 14 -27.68 -24.45 25.24
N SER A 15 -28.81 -24.25 24.59
CA SER A 15 -29.48 -22.99 24.29
C SER A 15 -29.68 -22.11 25.54
N GLN A 16 -29.33 -20.82 25.42
CA GLN A 16 -29.99 -19.75 26.17
C GLN A 16 -30.35 -18.63 25.18
N ALA A 17 -31.65 -18.52 24.89
CA ALA A 17 -32.22 -17.37 24.22
C ALA A 17 -32.38 -16.23 25.24
N ALA A 18 -31.55 -15.20 25.13
CA ALA A 18 -31.73 -13.96 25.86
C ALA A 18 -32.63 -13.02 25.05
N ALA A 19 -33.75 -12.61 25.65
CA ALA A 19 -34.67 -11.63 25.12
C ALA A 19 -33.99 -10.24 25.04
N SER A 20 -33.98 -9.64 23.85
CA SER A 20 -33.49 -8.27 23.65
C SER A 20 -34.63 -7.26 23.88
N PRO A 21 -34.43 -6.21 24.71
CA PRO A 21 -35.40 -5.15 24.93
C PRO A 21 -35.53 -4.20 23.73
N ALA A 22 -36.70 -3.57 23.66
CA ALA A 22 -37.22 -2.71 22.59
C ALA A 22 -36.32 -1.49 22.24
N PRO A 23 -36.38 -1.01 20.98
CA PRO A 23 -35.60 0.14 20.53
C PRO A 23 -36.13 1.45 21.14
N ARG A 24 -35.27 2.14 21.89
CA ARG A 24 -35.51 3.49 22.38
C ARG A 24 -35.21 4.47 21.25
N ASN A 25 -36.26 5.14 20.83
CA ASN A 25 -36.27 6.21 19.83
C ASN A 25 -35.38 7.37 20.31
N HIS A 26 -34.17 7.49 19.75
CA HIS A 26 -33.36 8.70 19.84
C HIS A 26 -33.45 9.41 18.50
N GLN A 27 -34.07 10.60 18.53
CA GLN A 27 -33.94 11.62 17.49
C GLN A 27 -32.47 11.76 17.11
N ILE A 28 -32.12 11.29 15.91
CA ILE A 28 -30.90 11.74 15.24
C ILE A 28 -31.29 13.12 14.70
N GLN A 29 -30.84 14.15 15.41
CA GLN A 29 -30.74 15.48 14.85
C GLN A 29 -29.97 15.36 13.55
N ASP A 30 -30.55 15.90 12.47
CA ASP A 30 -29.89 16.15 11.20
C ASP A 30 -28.51 16.76 11.46
N LEU A 31 -27.49 15.91 11.43
CA LEU A 31 -26.10 16.26 11.33
C LEU A 31 -25.92 16.86 9.93
N SER A 32 -26.26 18.14 9.77
CA SER A 32 -25.57 19.02 8.82
C SER A 32 -24.14 19.31 9.31
N VAL A 33 -23.46 18.28 9.81
CA VAL A 33 -22.03 18.21 9.88
C VAL A 33 -21.68 17.57 8.56
N THR A 34 -21.46 18.42 7.56
CA THR A 34 -20.40 18.19 6.59
C THR A 34 -19.15 17.93 7.44
N ALA A 35 -19.00 16.69 7.90
CA ALA A 35 -17.77 16.22 8.47
C ALA A 35 -16.84 16.39 7.29
N LEU A 36 -16.11 17.50 7.28
CA LEU A 36 -14.70 17.53 6.96
C LEU A 36 -14.21 16.13 7.29
N GLN A 37 -14.12 15.27 6.27
CA GLN A 37 -13.41 14.01 6.36
C GLN A 37 -12.07 14.44 6.92
N SER A 38 -11.88 14.27 8.23
CA SER A 38 -10.73 14.81 8.93
C SER A 38 -9.53 14.26 8.19
N ARG A 39 -8.79 15.12 7.48
CA ARG A 39 -7.67 14.62 6.71
C ARG A 39 -6.73 14.09 7.78
N ASN A 40 -6.50 12.78 7.80
CA ASN A 40 -5.75 12.14 8.88
C ASN A 40 -4.26 12.54 8.86
N CYS A 41 -3.88 13.46 7.97
CA CYS A 41 -2.56 14.08 7.88
C CYS A 41 -2.57 15.48 8.54
N SER A 42 -1.80 15.62 9.61
CA SER A 42 -1.45 16.91 10.24
C SER A 42 0.06 16.95 10.50
N ALA A 43 0.65 18.15 10.66
CA ALA A 43 2.06 18.28 11.01
C ALA A 43 2.42 17.52 12.31
N THR A 44 1.49 17.50 13.28
CA THR A 44 1.64 16.74 14.51
C THR A 44 1.65 15.23 14.27
N THR A 45 0.87 14.72 13.31
CA THR A 45 0.84 13.30 12.95
C THR A 45 2.24 12.82 12.53
N PHE A 46 2.95 13.61 11.73
CA PHE A 46 4.26 13.22 11.17
C PHE A 46 5.45 13.59 12.07
N SER A 47 5.24 14.32 13.16
CA SER A 47 6.33 14.72 14.07
C SER A 47 7.02 13.56 14.77
N ASN A 48 6.34 12.41 14.92
CA ASN A 48 6.84 11.22 15.62
C ASN A 48 7.13 10.03 14.68
N ILE A 49 7.00 10.21 13.37
CA ILE A 49 7.19 9.13 12.40
C ILE A 49 8.55 9.28 11.75
N THR A 50 9.31 8.19 11.73
CA THR A 50 10.67 8.16 11.17
C THR A 50 10.71 7.63 9.74
N GLY A 51 9.63 7.04 9.24
CA GLY A 51 9.55 6.49 7.89
C GLY A 51 8.21 5.84 7.56
N LEU A 52 8.17 5.19 6.41
CA LEU A 52 7.09 4.33 5.96
C LEU A 52 7.49 2.86 6.13
N ILE A 53 6.54 1.95 5.95
CA ILE A 53 6.82 0.51 6.00
C ILE A 53 6.36 -0.13 4.69
N LEU A 54 7.26 -0.81 4.00
CA LEU A 54 6.92 -1.65 2.85
C LEU A 54 6.34 -2.97 3.37
N THR A 55 5.06 -3.23 3.09
CA THR A 55 4.32 -4.41 3.58
C THR A 55 4.03 -5.44 2.49
N GLU A 56 4.16 -5.06 1.22
CA GLU A 56 4.05 -5.96 0.07
C GLU A 56 5.09 -5.57 -0.98
N TYR A 57 5.73 -6.58 -1.56
CA TYR A 57 6.68 -6.43 -2.64
C TYR A 57 6.57 -7.65 -3.54
N GLN A 58 6.19 -7.43 -4.79
CA GLN A 58 6.10 -8.46 -5.80
C GLN A 58 6.55 -7.89 -7.14
N ILE A 59 7.43 -8.62 -7.83
CA ILE A 59 7.87 -8.29 -9.18
C ILE A 59 7.53 -9.46 -10.08
N ASP A 60 6.65 -9.24 -11.04
CA ASP A 60 6.27 -10.26 -12.01
C ASP A 60 6.83 -9.93 -13.39
N THR A 61 7.35 -10.94 -14.07
CA THR A 61 7.66 -10.87 -15.50
C THR A 61 6.48 -11.48 -16.23
N VAL A 62 5.80 -10.68 -17.05
CA VAL A 62 4.62 -11.06 -17.81
C VAL A 62 4.94 -11.12 -19.30
N GLU A 63 4.49 -12.18 -19.95
CA GLU A 63 4.50 -12.31 -21.39
C GLU A 63 3.29 -11.59 -21.97
N VAL A 64 3.54 -10.55 -22.74
CA VAL A 64 2.51 -9.77 -23.42
C VAL A 64 2.51 -10.18 -24.88
N ALA A 65 1.36 -10.67 -25.35
CA ALA A 65 1.15 -10.96 -26.76
C ALA A 65 1.28 -9.65 -27.56
N SER A 66 2.29 -9.57 -28.43
CA SER A 66 2.34 -8.53 -29.45
C SER A 66 1.46 -8.95 -30.63
N ASN A 67 0.93 -7.99 -31.39
CA ASN A 67 0.07 -8.21 -32.57
C ASN A 67 0.82 -8.84 -33.78
N GLY A 68 1.93 -9.53 -33.52
CA GLY A 68 2.76 -10.29 -34.45
C GLY A 68 3.56 -11.30 -33.63
N SER A 69 4.08 -12.36 -34.26
CA SER A 69 4.65 -13.60 -33.68
C SER A 69 5.80 -13.46 -32.64
N GLN A 70 6.11 -12.26 -32.15
CA GLN A 70 7.07 -12.00 -31.08
C GLN A 70 6.33 -11.73 -29.77
N SER A 71 6.45 -12.65 -28.81
CA SER A 71 6.08 -12.38 -27.41
C SER A 71 7.02 -11.32 -26.85
N GLN A 72 6.46 -10.27 -26.21
CA GLN A 72 7.25 -9.26 -25.52
C GLN A 72 7.09 -9.47 -24.01
N THR A 73 8.21 -9.63 -23.30
CA THR A 73 8.20 -9.67 -21.84
C THR A 73 8.15 -8.25 -21.27
N GLN A 74 7.28 -8.02 -20.30
CA GLN A 74 7.26 -6.81 -19.47
C GLN A 74 7.52 -7.20 -18.02
N THR A 75 8.18 -6.33 -17.26
CA THR A 75 8.32 -6.49 -15.82
C THR A 75 7.39 -5.50 -15.13
N ILE A 76 6.52 -6.03 -14.27
CA ILE A 76 5.59 -5.26 -13.47
C ILE A 76 5.88 -5.45 -11.98
N ALA A 77 5.50 -4.45 -11.18
CA ALA A 77 5.68 -4.45 -9.75
C ALA A 77 4.37 -4.16 -9.01
N THR A 78 4.22 -4.79 -7.85
CA THR A 78 3.18 -4.47 -6.88
C THR A 78 3.83 -4.20 -5.53
N PHE A 79 3.46 -3.06 -4.93
CA PHE A 79 3.96 -2.63 -3.64
C PHE A 79 2.82 -2.29 -2.68
N GLY A 80 2.97 -2.67 -1.43
CA GLY A 80 2.14 -2.21 -0.32
C GLY A 80 2.98 -1.31 0.57
N VAL A 81 2.53 -0.08 0.83
CA VAL A 81 3.24 0.89 1.67
C VAL A 81 2.31 1.38 2.76
N LEU A 82 2.63 1.04 4.01
CA LEU A 82 1.96 1.53 5.20
C LEU A 82 2.57 2.87 5.63
N ASN A 83 1.69 3.83 5.90
CA ASN A 83 2.01 5.07 6.59
C ASN A 83 1.60 4.97 8.06
N PRO A 84 2.54 4.80 9.01
CA PRO A 84 2.22 4.66 10.42
C PRO A 84 1.51 5.87 11.02
N GLY A 85 1.63 7.04 10.39
CA GLY A 85 1.02 8.28 10.85
C GLY A 85 -0.47 8.32 10.67
N THR A 86 -0.89 8.04 9.45
CA THR A 86 -2.31 8.06 9.09
C THR A 86 -2.97 6.70 9.31
N GLY A 87 -2.17 5.62 9.43
CA GLY A 87 -2.64 4.24 9.47
C GLY A 87 -3.03 3.69 8.09
N ASP A 88 -2.87 4.49 7.02
CA ASP A 88 -3.26 4.09 5.67
C ASP A 88 -2.23 3.15 5.06
N THR A 89 -2.71 2.15 4.32
CA THR A 89 -1.86 1.32 3.46
C THR A 89 -2.18 1.62 2.00
N TYR A 90 -1.16 2.02 1.24
CA TYR A 90 -1.25 2.27 -0.20
C TYR A 90 -0.81 1.02 -0.94
N ARG A 91 -1.66 0.50 -1.81
CA ARG A 91 -1.28 -0.57 -2.73
C ARG A 91 -1.05 0.04 -4.11
N LEU A 92 0.20 0.02 -4.56
CA LEU A 92 0.61 0.45 -5.89
C LEU A 92 0.75 -0.80 -6.75
N ASP A 93 -0.21 -1.02 -7.64
CA ASP A 93 -0.35 -2.30 -8.35
C ASP A 93 0.02 -2.20 -9.83
N ARG A 94 0.65 -3.26 -10.37
CA ARG A 94 1.02 -3.40 -11.79
C ARG A 94 1.82 -2.23 -12.35
N ILE A 95 2.75 -1.71 -11.56
CA ILE A 95 3.67 -0.66 -11.97
C ILE A 95 4.68 -1.20 -12.98
N LEU A 96 4.79 -0.57 -14.15
CA LEU A 96 5.80 -0.94 -15.14
C LEU A 96 7.22 -0.59 -14.65
N ILE A 97 8.13 -1.56 -14.68
CA ILE A 97 9.55 -1.33 -14.38
C ILE A 97 10.29 -1.09 -15.70
N SER A 98 10.93 0.07 -15.83
CA SER A 98 11.74 0.38 -17.01
C SER A 98 13.00 -0.48 -17.06
N ALA A 99 13.39 -0.90 -18.27
CA ALA A 99 14.63 -1.62 -18.50
C ALA A 99 15.82 -0.76 -18.07
N GLY A 100 16.46 -1.11 -16.96
CA GLY A 100 17.60 -0.39 -16.38
C GLY A 100 17.36 0.20 -14.99
N GLY A 101 16.10 0.40 -14.58
CA GLY A 101 15.78 0.99 -13.27
C GLY A 101 16.31 2.42 -13.06
N GLY A 102 16.33 2.87 -11.81
CA GLY A 102 17.10 4.06 -11.38
C GLY A 102 16.56 5.42 -11.78
N THR A 103 15.34 5.49 -12.31
CA THR A 103 14.66 6.75 -12.61
C THR A 103 13.37 6.86 -11.79
N TRP A 104 13.10 8.07 -11.30
CA TRP A 104 11.83 8.39 -10.65
C TRP A 104 10.69 8.40 -11.66
N SER A 105 9.68 7.57 -11.42
CA SER A 105 8.51 7.42 -12.26
C SER A 105 7.24 7.73 -11.46
N VAL A 106 6.22 8.28 -12.12
CA VAL A 106 4.94 8.60 -11.46
C VAL A 106 4.14 7.31 -11.23
N CYS A 107 3.63 7.11 -10.01
CA CYS A 107 2.69 6.03 -9.74
C CYS A 107 1.40 6.35 -10.50
N ARG A 108 1.02 5.52 -11.46
CA ARG A 108 -0.31 5.63 -12.04
C ARG A 108 -1.26 4.94 -11.08
N ALA A 109 -2.37 5.60 -10.74
CA ALA A 109 -3.47 4.90 -10.11
C ALA A 109 -3.83 3.74 -11.03
N SER A 110 -3.60 2.52 -10.57
CA SER A 110 -4.09 1.33 -11.24
C SER A 110 -5.60 1.27 -11.02
N GLU A 111 -6.18 0.09 -11.19
CA GLU A 111 -7.59 -0.18 -10.91
C GLU A 111 -7.99 0.17 -9.45
N THR A 112 -7.02 0.36 -8.55
CA THR A 112 -7.25 0.88 -7.19
C THR A 112 -6.90 2.37 -7.11
N PRO A 113 -7.88 3.25 -6.80
CA PRO A 113 -7.61 4.67 -6.62
C PRO A 113 -6.70 4.90 -5.41
N LEU A 114 -5.71 5.78 -5.56
CA LEU A 114 -4.92 6.27 -4.44
C LEU A 114 -5.83 7.04 -3.45
N PRO A 115 -5.51 7.07 -2.15
CA PRO A 115 -6.28 7.86 -1.19
C PRO A 115 -6.36 9.32 -1.60
N SER A 116 -7.51 9.95 -1.34
CA SER A 116 -7.78 11.35 -1.74
C SER A 116 -6.85 12.37 -1.09
N THR A 117 -6.16 11.99 -0.01
CA THR A 117 -5.14 12.81 0.64
C THR A 117 -3.79 12.74 -0.05
N LEU A 118 -3.54 11.77 -0.94
CA LEU A 118 -2.27 11.59 -1.64
C LEU A 118 -2.32 12.27 -3.02
N GLU A 119 -1.74 13.47 -3.10
CA GLU A 119 -1.72 14.32 -4.30
C GLU A 119 -0.70 13.85 -5.35
N ARG A 120 0.46 13.37 -4.89
CA ARG A 120 1.53 12.90 -5.76
C ARG A 120 2.14 11.63 -5.23
N CYS A 121 2.40 10.71 -6.15
CA CYS A 121 3.16 9.49 -5.89
C CYS A 121 4.19 9.31 -6.99
N GLN A 122 5.44 9.10 -6.59
CA GLN A 122 6.51 8.65 -7.47
C GLN A 122 7.25 7.47 -6.83
N TYR A 123 7.81 6.62 -7.67
CA TYR A 123 8.60 5.47 -7.25
C TYR A 123 9.93 5.44 -8.00
N LEU A 124 10.93 4.83 -7.38
CA LEU A 124 12.23 4.52 -7.97
C LEU A 124 12.54 3.07 -7.64
N ILE A 125 12.90 2.29 -8.65
CA ILE A 125 13.29 0.88 -8.48
C ILE A 125 14.60 0.66 -9.23
N GLU A 126 15.59 0.14 -8.53
CA GLU A 126 16.85 -0.35 -9.08
C GLU A 126 16.98 -1.81 -8.66
N ARG A 127 16.92 -2.74 -9.61
CA ARG A 127 17.08 -4.16 -9.32
C ARG A 127 18.56 -4.54 -9.40
N GLY A 128 19.02 -5.32 -8.44
CA GLY A 128 20.38 -5.84 -8.40
C GLY A 128 20.39 -7.26 -7.88
N GLN A 129 21.30 -8.11 -8.38
CA GLN A 129 21.38 -9.52 -7.99
C GLN A 129 21.71 -9.72 -6.51
N GLN A 130 22.40 -8.76 -5.88
CA GLN A 130 22.80 -8.82 -4.47
C GLN A 130 22.14 -7.75 -3.60
N SER A 131 21.92 -6.56 -4.16
CA SER A 131 21.24 -5.47 -3.48
C SER A 131 20.54 -4.58 -4.51
N GLY A 132 19.23 -4.40 -4.36
CA GLY A 132 18.46 -3.40 -5.09
C GLY A 132 18.27 -2.12 -4.28
N ARG A 133 17.65 -1.12 -4.90
CA ARG A 133 17.17 0.09 -4.22
C ARG A 133 15.70 0.31 -4.57
N LEU A 134 14.92 0.69 -3.56
CA LEU A 134 13.54 1.11 -3.70
C LEU A 134 13.39 2.48 -3.08
N GLY A 135 12.71 3.38 -3.77
CA GLY A 135 12.36 4.69 -3.24
C GLY A 135 10.92 5.03 -3.55
N PHE A 136 10.32 5.80 -2.65
CA PHE A 136 9.04 6.45 -2.90
C PHE A 136 9.15 7.92 -2.58
N ARG A 137 8.44 8.73 -3.36
CA ARG A 137 8.18 10.13 -3.04
C ARG A 137 6.69 10.33 -3.03
N PHE A 138 6.17 10.64 -1.86
CA PHE A 138 4.76 10.85 -1.63
C PHE A 138 4.52 12.30 -1.24
N GLN A 139 3.46 12.88 -1.78
CA GLN A 139 2.98 14.20 -1.38
C GLN A 139 1.55 14.07 -0.91
N TRP A 140 1.29 14.49 0.32
CA TRP A 140 -0.03 14.48 0.92
C TRP A 140 -0.57 15.89 1.08
N LEU A 141 -1.87 16.04 0.88
CA LEU A 141 -2.62 17.23 1.25
C LEU A 141 -3.15 17.07 2.67
N CYS A 142 -2.67 17.94 3.54
CA CYS A 142 -2.80 17.85 4.99
C CYS A 142 -3.52 19.08 5.53
N ASP A 143 -4.15 18.93 6.69
CA ASP A 143 -4.79 20.04 7.37
C ASP A 143 -3.71 20.92 8.03
N GLY A 144 -3.71 22.21 7.69
CA GLY A 144 -2.91 23.23 8.34
C GLY A 144 -3.59 23.79 9.59
N ALA A 145 -2.90 24.68 10.32
CA ALA A 145 -3.52 25.42 11.43
C ALA A 145 -4.69 26.31 10.96
N ASN A 146 -4.71 26.68 9.68
CA ASN A 146 -5.81 27.39 9.04
C ASN A 146 -6.49 26.45 8.02
N PRO A 147 -7.77 26.05 8.20
CA PRO A 147 -8.48 25.18 7.28
C PRO A 147 -8.61 25.73 5.85
N SER A 148 -8.55 27.05 5.67
CA SER A 148 -8.57 27.69 4.35
C SER A 148 -7.21 27.64 3.64
N LYS A 149 -6.17 27.14 4.30
CA LYS A 149 -4.81 27.01 3.79
C LYS A 149 -4.26 25.60 4.09
N PRO A 150 -4.64 24.60 3.29
CA PRO A 150 -4.10 23.26 3.48
C PRO A 150 -2.58 23.27 3.22
N LEU A 151 -1.89 22.29 3.80
CA LEU A 151 -0.46 22.11 3.64
C LEU A 151 -0.17 20.93 2.73
N LEU A 152 0.89 21.01 1.95
CA LEU A 152 1.49 19.88 1.26
C LEU A 152 2.62 19.35 2.11
N PHE A 153 2.53 18.09 2.50
CA PHE A 153 3.62 17.34 3.10
C PHE A 153 4.26 16.50 2.00
N ASP A 154 5.53 16.74 1.67
CA ASP A 154 6.30 15.92 0.73
C ASP A 154 7.33 15.12 1.53
N ALA A 155 7.36 13.81 1.33
CA ALA A 155 8.37 12.95 1.90
C ALA A 155 8.97 12.02 0.86
N THR A 156 10.28 11.90 0.92
CA THR A 156 11.05 10.92 0.13
C THR A 156 11.61 9.87 1.06
N VAL A 157 11.39 8.60 0.74
CA VAL A 157 12.00 7.44 1.38
C VAL A 157 12.85 6.67 0.37
N ILE A 158 14.01 6.18 0.79
CA ILE A 158 14.88 5.33 -0.03
C ILE A 158 15.47 4.25 0.87
N ALA A 159 15.32 2.99 0.46
CA ALA A 159 15.87 1.83 1.16
C ALA A 159 16.63 0.91 0.20
N THR A 160 17.61 0.20 0.76
CA THR A 160 18.22 -0.95 0.09
C THR A 160 17.29 -2.14 0.25
N LEU A 161 16.97 -2.79 -0.86
CA LEU A 161 16.12 -3.97 -0.83
C LEU A 161 16.92 -5.19 -0.35
N PRO A 162 16.31 -6.07 0.48
CA PRO A 162 16.87 -7.38 0.73
C PRO A 162 16.91 -8.21 -0.56
N PHE A 163 17.58 -9.36 -0.51
CA PHE A 163 17.64 -10.25 -1.67
C PHE A 163 16.22 -10.69 -2.11
N GLU A 164 15.98 -10.66 -3.42
CA GLU A 164 14.76 -11.15 -4.03
C GLU A 164 14.81 -12.68 -4.16
N VAL A 165 13.69 -13.34 -3.88
CA VAL A 165 13.49 -14.77 -4.15
C VAL A 165 12.54 -14.90 -5.32
N CYS A 166 13.02 -15.47 -6.43
CA CYS A 166 12.23 -15.63 -7.64
C CYS A 166 11.82 -17.10 -7.84
N VAL A 167 10.60 -17.30 -8.31
CA VAL A 167 10.01 -18.59 -8.64
C VAL A 167 9.44 -18.52 -10.05
N ASP A 168 9.79 -19.49 -10.88
CA ASP A 168 9.19 -19.65 -12.20
C ASP A 168 7.70 -20.01 -12.05
N ARG A 169 6.85 -19.31 -12.79
CA ARG A 169 5.39 -19.47 -12.74
C ARG A 169 4.91 -19.83 -14.13
N GLU A 170 5.10 -21.07 -14.56
CA GLU A 170 4.63 -21.47 -15.88
C GLU A 170 3.09 -21.53 -15.93
N GLY A 171 2.48 -20.65 -16.73
CA GLY A 171 1.11 -20.82 -17.22
C GLY A 171 -0.02 -20.13 -16.43
N GLU A 172 0.26 -19.36 -15.38
CA GLU A 172 -0.76 -18.62 -14.62
C GLU A 172 -0.80 -17.15 -15.04
N GLY A 173 -1.86 -16.75 -15.75
CA GLY A 173 -2.10 -15.34 -16.10
C GLY A 173 -1.06 -14.69 -17.03
N GLY A 174 -0.23 -15.48 -17.71
CA GLY A 174 0.86 -14.98 -18.56
C GLY A 174 2.07 -14.47 -17.78
N VAL A 175 2.12 -14.69 -16.46
CA VAL A 175 3.34 -14.52 -15.67
C VAL A 175 4.29 -15.65 -16.03
N SER A 176 5.58 -15.37 -16.19
CA SER A 176 6.64 -16.38 -16.40
C SER A 176 7.60 -16.49 -15.22
N LEU A 177 7.84 -15.38 -14.51
CA LEU A 177 8.70 -15.31 -13.34
C LEU A 177 8.05 -14.39 -12.30
N SER A 178 7.99 -14.81 -11.04
CA SER A 178 7.51 -13.98 -9.93
C SER A 178 8.55 -13.91 -8.84
N CYS A 179 8.94 -12.70 -8.44
CA CYS A 179 9.92 -12.45 -7.39
C CYS A 179 9.26 -11.74 -6.21
N GLY A 180 9.58 -12.18 -4.99
CA GLY A 180 9.17 -11.53 -3.75
C GLY A 180 10.37 -11.24 -2.85
N MET A 181 10.13 -10.51 -1.75
CA MET A 181 11.13 -10.37 -0.70
C MET A 181 11.10 -11.57 0.25
N SER A 182 12.23 -11.87 0.86
CA SER A 182 12.33 -12.86 1.94
C SER A 182 11.75 -12.38 3.29
N GLN A 183 11.51 -11.07 3.42
CA GLN A 183 10.92 -10.44 4.60
C GLN A 183 9.52 -9.92 4.29
N THR A 184 8.66 -9.91 5.31
CA THR A 184 7.28 -9.42 5.21
C THR A 184 7.18 -7.91 5.29
N GLU A 185 8.12 -7.27 5.99
CA GLU A 185 8.15 -5.82 6.20
C GLU A 185 9.55 -5.27 6.05
N VAL A 186 9.67 -4.09 5.44
CA VAL A 186 10.94 -3.35 5.33
C VAL A 186 10.72 -1.89 5.71
N ASP A 187 11.50 -1.40 6.66
CA ASP A 187 11.48 0.01 7.07
C ASP A 187 12.01 0.90 5.94
N LEU A 188 11.24 1.93 5.60
CA LEU A 188 11.56 2.94 4.59
C LEU A 188 11.77 4.28 5.28
N PRO A 189 12.97 4.56 5.83
CA PRO A 189 13.22 5.79 6.57
C PRO A 189 13.06 7.02 5.68
N PHE A 190 12.53 8.11 6.26
CA PHE A 190 12.47 9.39 5.58
C PHE A 190 13.88 9.92 5.34
N ALA A 191 14.21 10.15 4.07
CA ALA A 191 15.45 10.79 3.65
C ALA A 191 15.30 12.31 3.57
N ASN A 192 14.16 12.78 3.05
CA ASN A 192 13.83 14.20 2.94
C ASN A 192 12.36 14.41 3.30
N ILE A 193 12.07 15.50 4.01
CA ILE A 193 10.72 15.95 4.31
C ILE A 193 10.59 17.46 4.04
N SER A 194 9.46 17.90 3.52
CA SER A 194 9.12 19.31 3.43
C SER A 194 7.64 19.58 3.69
N TRP A 195 7.37 20.79 4.13
CA TRP A 195 6.03 21.32 4.38
C TRP A 195 5.88 22.64 3.64
N GLU A 196 4.86 22.76 2.81
CA GLU A 196 4.59 23.96 2.02
C GLU A 196 3.08 24.29 2.07
N GLU A 197 2.70 25.57 1.94
CA GLU A 197 1.28 25.89 1.73
C GLU A 197 0.85 25.33 0.37
N ALA A 198 -0.28 24.62 0.34
CA ALA A 198 -0.84 24.13 -0.91
C ALA A 198 -1.20 25.31 -1.82
N PRO A 199 -0.97 25.22 -3.14
CA PRO A 199 -1.39 26.26 -4.06
C PRO A 199 -2.90 26.46 -3.94
N ALA A 200 -3.36 27.71 -3.96
CA ALA A 200 -4.77 28.01 -4.01
C ALA A 200 -5.38 27.28 -5.22
N GLY A 201 -6.38 26.42 -4.97
CA GLY A 201 -7.04 25.66 -6.03
C GLY A 201 -7.59 26.64 -7.09
N ASN A 202 -7.22 26.41 -8.36
CA ASN A 202 -7.82 27.12 -9.49
C ASN A 202 -9.23 26.60 -9.79
#